data_AF-A0A3P2EG01-F1
#
_entry.id   AF-A0A3P2EG01-F1
#
_cell.length_a   1.000
_cell.length_b   1.000
_cell.length_c   1.000
_cell.angle_alpha   90.00
_cell.angle_beta   90.00
_cell.angle_gamma   90.00
#
_symmetry.space_group_name_H-M   'P 1'
#
loop_
_entity.id
_entity.type
_entity.pdbx_description
1 polymer ?
#
loop_
_entity_poly.entity_id
_entity_poly.type
_entity_poly.pdbx_seq_one_letter_code
_entity_poly.pdbx_strand_id
1 'polypeptide(L)'
;MLGGALVPLDGFDPDAISVEARETYSEQYTFPKPGNIIKLFVTSPSGIPASKGEGEYYTTATIDIDGEILNIPYSSISVQGDSSAAYAKKNLNIGLYIDDKYDDLFTLKIGDCLPHDEWVFKANWIDHTNLRNLMSYHLWERMMASRDGWPKRDIDNYYVGKTGLDEMDTRATGYPVGYPCVMYINGDFYGTGALAIGKKKENYNIPKNKAEQIMIIMGDGSPSRPCTITLRLPIRIP
;
A
#
# COMPACT_ATOMS: atom_id res chain seq x y z
N MET A 1 -3.88 16.39 48.13
CA MET A 1 -4.25 16.35 46.70
C MET A 1 -3.90 14.97 46.18
N LEU A 2 -4.89 14.10 45.97
CA LEU A 2 -4.66 12.81 45.30
C LEU A 2 -4.71 13.05 43.81
N GLY A 3 -3.63 12.74 43.10
CA GLY A 3 -3.61 12.73 41.64
C GLY A 3 -4.60 11.68 41.14
N GLY A 4 -5.58 12.12 40.34
CA GLY A 4 -6.51 11.21 39.68
C GLY A 4 -5.73 10.24 38.81
N ALA A 5 -5.93 8.94 39.02
CA ALA A 5 -5.40 7.93 38.13
C ALA A 5 -5.96 8.17 36.71
N LEU A 6 -5.07 8.12 35.71
CA LEU A 6 -5.47 8.18 34.31
C LEU A 6 -6.34 6.95 34.03
N VAL A 7 -7.62 7.18 33.71
CA VAL A 7 -8.53 6.11 33.33
C VAL A 7 -8.17 5.68 31.90
N PRO A 8 -8.02 4.37 31.61
CA PRO A 8 -7.80 3.90 30.25
C PRO A 8 -8.94 4.35 29.34
N LEU A 9 -8.61 4.75 28.11
CA LEU A 9 -9.60 5.16 27.12
C LEU A 9 -10.40 3.93 26.70
N ASP A 10 -11.73 4.05 26.63
CA ASP A 10 -12.60 2.96 26.17
C ASP A 10 -12.13 2.46 24.79
N GLY A 11 -11.76 1.18 24.72
CA GLY A 11 -11.23 0.53 23.52
C GLY A 11 -9.71 0.61 23.34
N PHE A 12 -8.97 1.20 24.29
CA PHE A 12 -7.51 1.18 24.34
C PHE A 12 -7.05 0.31 25.52
N ASP A 13 -6.76 -0.95 25.24
CA ASP A 13 -6.09 -1.86 26.17
C ASP A 13 -4.60 -1.96 25.78
N PRO A 14 -3.67 -1.35 26.54
CA PRO A 14 -2.25 -1.44 26.25
C PRO A 14 -1.67 -2.84 26.49
N ASP A 15 -2.41 -3.72 27.19
CA ASP A 15 -2.03 -5.09 27.54
C ASP A 15 -2.77 -6.13 26.69
N ALA A 16 -3.54 -5.70 25.67
CA ALA A 16 -4.14 -6.62 24.71
C ALA A 16 -3.03 -7.51 24.13
N ILE A 17 -3.20 -8.83 24.29
CA ILE A 17 -2.21 -9.84 23.90
C ILE A 17 -1.89 -9.63 22.43
N SER A 18 -0.75 -9.02 22.16
CA SER A 18 -0.24 -8.90 20.80
C SER A 18 0.12 -10.30 20.33
N VAL A 19 -0.48 -10.74 19.23
CA VAL A 19 -0.19 -12.04 18.64
C VAL A 19 0.84 -11.81 17.53
N GLU A 20 1.94 -12.56 17.53
CA GLU A 20 2.88 -12.50 16.41
C GLU A 20 2.22 -13.06 15.14
N ALA A 21 2.32 -12.29 14.06
CA ALA A 21 1.83 -12.65 12.75
C ALA A 21 2.55 -13.90 12.24
N ARG A 22 1.81 -14.75 11.52
CA ARG A 22 2.35 -15.99 10.96
C ARG A 22 2.27 -15.99 9.45
N GLU A 23 3.28 -16.60 8.84
CA GLU A 23 3.24 -16.90 7.41
C GLU A 23 2.02 -17.74 7.09
N THR A 24 1.26 -17.30 6.08
CA THR A 24 0.08 -18.01 5.60
C THR A 24 0.46 -18.96 4.46
N TYR A 25 1.43 -18.55 3.65
CA TYR A 25 2.10 -19.32 2.62
C TYR A 25 3.60 -19.01 2.71
N SER A 26 4.45 -19.84 2.10
CA SER A 26 5.90 -19.60 2.03
C SER A 26 6.16 -18.15 1.62
N GLU A 27 6.84 -17.38 2.47
CA GLU A 27 7.23 -15.99 2.18
C GLU A 27 6.04 -15.04 1.94
N GLN A 28 4.86 -15.37 2.48
CA GLN A 28 3.68 -14.50 2.41
C GLN A 28 2.96 -14.39 3.76
N TYR A 29 2.79 -13.16 4.21
CA TYR A 29 1.99 -12.78 5.37
C TYR A 29 0.65 -12.20 4.91
N THR A 30 -0.45 -12.63 5.52
CA THR A 30 -1.80 -12.20 5.14
C THR A 30 -2.57 -11.72 6.36
N PHE A 31 -3.04 -10.48 6.29
CA PHE A 31 -3.90 -9.87 7.29
C PHE A 31 -5.31 -9.66 6.71
N PRO A 32 -6.35 -9.77 7.55
CA PRO A 32 -7.68 -9.33 7.16
C PRO A 32 -7.70 -7.82 6.90
N LYS A 33 -8.84 -7.32 6.41
CA LYS A 33 -9.06 -5.88 6.32
C LYS A 33 -8.99 -5.27 7.73
N PRO A 34 -8.13 -4.24 7.97
CA PRO A 34 -8.00 -3.63 9.28
C PRO A 34 -9.30 -3.01 9.78
N GLY A 35 -9.61 -3.25 11.06
CA GLY A 35 -10.69 -2.59 11.80
C GLY A 35 -10.24 -1.27 12.45
N ASN A 36 -8.96 -1.17 12.80
CA ASN A 36 -8.35 0.00 13.43
C ASN A 36 -7.23 0.61 12.57
N ILE A 37 -6.65 1.69 13.07
CA ILE A 37 -5.51 2.37 12.44
C ILE A 37 -4.28 1.48 12.54
N ILE A 38 -3.63 1.23 11.40
CA ILE A 38 -2.36 0.50 11.35
C ILE A 38 -1.28 1.33 12.05
N LYS A 39 -0.43 0.70 12.84
CA LYS A 39 0.78 1.34 13.38
C LYS A 39 2.01 0.76 12.68
N LEU A 40 2.86 1.64 12.18
CA LEU A 40 4.11 1.28 11.53
C LEU A 40 5.26 1.89 12.33
N PHE A 41 6.16 1.04 12.79
CA PHE A 41 7.38 1.44 13.48
C PHE A 41 8.56 1.12 12.58
N VAL A 42 9.40 2.10 12.30
CA VAL A 42 10.60 1.94 11.47
C VAL A 42 11.82 2.33 12.29
N THR A 43 12.85 1.51 12.27
CA THR A 43 14.17 1.87 12.80
C THR A 43 15.13 2.07 11.64
N SER A 44 15.60 3.30 11.47
CA SER A 44 16.51 3.69 10.40
C SER A 44 17.78 4.32 11.00
N PRO A 45 18.94 3.64 10.93
CA PRO A 45 20.21 4.18 11.43
C PRO A 45 20.60 5.50 10.75
N SER A 46 20.23 5.67 9.48
CA SER A 46 20.53 6.86 8.67
C SER A 46 19.42 7.92 8.71
N GLY A 47 18.38 7.71 9.53
CA GLY A 47 17.23 8.61 9.59
C GLY A 47 16.32 8.51 8.37
N ILE A 48 15.80 9.63 7.88
CA ILE A 48 14.84 9.66 6.78
C ILE A 48 15.54 10.23 5.55
N PRO A 49 15.46 9.57 4.39
CA PRO A 49 16.01 10.15 3.16
C PRO A 49 15.30 11.47 2.85
N ALA A 50 16.09 12.54 2.69
CA ALA A 50 15.67 13.90 2.40
C ALA A 50 15.19 14.07 0.95
N SER A 51 15.65 13.23 0.03
CA SER A 51 15.26 13.26 -1.38
C SER A 51 15.37 11.90 -2.06
N LYS A 52 14.81 11.79 -3.27
CA LYS A 52 14.97 10.60 -4.12
C LYS A 52 16.42 10.29 -4.48
N GLY A 53 17.27 11.33 -4.56
CA GLY A 53 18.67 11.16 -4.95
C GLY A 53 19.52 10.41 -3.92
N GLU A 54 19.03 10.27 -2.69
CA GLU A 54 19.72 9.54 -1.62
C GLU A 54 19.50 8.02 -1.66
N GLY A 55 18.58 7.56 -2.52
CA GLY A 55 18.30 6.14 -2.70
C GLY A 55 17.55 5.51 -1.52
N GLU A 56 17.81 4.22 -1.32
CA GLU A 56 17.19 3.40 -0.28
C GLU A 56 18.03 3.39 0.99
N TYR A 57 17.37 3.58 2.13
CA TYR A 57 17.97 3.38 3.44
C TYR A 57 17.47 2.06 4.00
N TYR A 58 18.38 1.18 4.37
CA TYR A 58 18.03 -0.11 4.96
C TYR A 58 17.65 0.04 6.43
N THR A 59 16.55 -0.63 6.81
CA THR A 59 15.84 -0.42 8.06
C THR A 59 15.37 -1.75 8.65
N THR A 60 14.96 -1.71 9.91
CA THR A 60 14.02 -2.71 10.45
C THR A 60 12.65 -2.07 10.59
N ALA A 61 11.58 -2.87 10.51
CA ALA A 61 10.23 -2.38 10.67
C ALA A 61 9.36 -3.34 11.51
N THR A 62 8.34 -2.80 12.13
CA THR A 62 7.27 -3.56 12.78
C THR A 62 5.93 -2.98 12.36
N ILE A 63 5.01 -3.85 11.96
CA ILE A 63 3.65 -3.48 11.59
C ILE A 63 2.70 -4.09 12.62
N ASP A 64 1.87 -3.26 13.24
CA ASP A 64 0.76 -3.66 14.10
C ASP A 64 -0.56 -3.40 13.36
N ILE A 65 -1.30 -4.49 13.12
CA ILE A 65 -2.62 -4.48 12.51
C ILE A 65 -3.58 -5.15 13.49
N ASP A 66 -4.43 -4.35 14.13
CA ASP A 66 -5.44 -4.83 15.08
C ASP A 66 -4.86 -5.70 16.24
N GLY A 67 -3.63 -5.43 16.65
CA GLY A 67 -2.94 -6.20 17.70
C GLY A 67 -2.17 -7.42 17.18
N GLU A 68 -2.25 -7.74 15.89
CA GLU A 68 -1.37 -8.73 15.26
C GLU A 68 -0.09 -8.05 14.76
N ILE A 69 1.07 -8.52 15.25
CA ILE A 69 2.37 -7.87 15.04
C ILE A 69 3.21 -8.66 14.04
N LEU A 70 3.58 -8.00 12.94
CA LEU A 70 4.61 -8.48 12.02
C LEU A 70 5.93 -7.76 12.27
N ASN A 71 6.95 -8.52 12.71
CA ASN A 71 8.32 -8.05 12.81
C ASN A 71 9.07 -8.28 11.49
N ILE A 72 9.70 -7.23 10.98
CA ILE A 72 10.36 -7.19 9.68
C ILE A 72 11.83 -6.84 9.91
N PRO A 73 12.70 -7.86 10.08
CA PRO A 73 14.11 -7.62 10.39
C PRO A 73 14.87 -6.96 9.24
N TYR A 74 14.41 -7.13 7.99
CA TYR A 74 15.03 -6.56 6.81
C TYR A 74 13.99 -5.80 5.99
N SER A 75 14.11 -4.48 5.99
CA SER A 75 13.24 -3.57 5.25
C SER A 75 14.05 -2.43 4.65
N SER A 76 13.45 -1.63 3.80
CA SER A 76 14.06 -0.38 3.33
C SER A 76 13.04 0.74 3.32
N ILE A 77 13.52 1.98 3.39
CA ILE A 77 12.73 3.17 3.10
C ILE A 77 13.36 4.00 1.99
N SER A 78 12.55 4.53 1.07
CA SER A 78 12.99 5.49 0.06
C SER A 78 11.92 6.52 -0.28
N VAL A 79 12.34 7.71 -0.72
CA VAL A 79 11.41 8.81 -1.00
C VAL A 79 10.55 8.50 -2.22
N GLN A 80 9.22 8.58 -2.05
CA GLN A 80 8.24 8.33 -3.08
C GLN A 80 7.59 9.64 -3.60
N GLY A 81 7.24 9.62 -4.89
CA GLY A 81 6.41 10.65 -5.52
C GLY A 81 7.23 11.74 -6.20
N ASP A 82 6.63 12.47 -7.13
CA ASP A 82 7.36 13.44 -7.95
C ASP A 82 7.47 14.80 -7.24
N SER A 83 6.48 15.67 -7.42
CA SER A 83 6.40 16.96 -6.72
C SER A 83 6.38 16.81 -5.19
N SER A 84 5.78 15.72 -4.68
CA SER A 84 5.68 15.48 -3.24
C SER A 84 7.01 15.13 -2.58
N ALA A 85 8.03 14.72 -3.35
CA ALA A 85 9.37 14.48 -2.80
C ALA A 85 10.00 15.77 -2.22
N ALA A 86 9.57 16.93 -2.69
CA ALA A 86 10.04 18.23 -2.20
C ALA A 86 9.41 18.65 -0.85
N TYR A 87 8.33 18.00 -0.42
CA TYR A 87 7.66 18.38 0.84
C TYR A 87 8.47 17.98 2.08
N ALA A 88 8.25 18.68 3.19
CA ALA A 88 8.96 18.42 4.45
C ALA A 88 8.72 16.99 4.93
N LYS A 89 7.45 16.55 4.94
CA LYS A 89 7.07 15.17 5.22
C LYS A 89 7.02 14.36 3.92
N LYS A 90 7.79 13.27 3.89
CA LYS A 90 7.96 12.42 2.72
C LYS A 90 6.88 11.35 2.65
N ASN A 91 6.48 11.03 1.42
CA ASN A 91 5.94 9.71 1.18
C ASN A 91 7.13 8.74 1.13
N LEU A 92 6.98 7.57 1.72
CA LEU A 92 8.04 6.57 1.78
C LEU A 92 7.57 5.26 1.15
N ASN A 93 8.34 4.74 0.21
CA ASN A 93 8.28 3.33 -0.13
C ASN A 93 8.87 2.53 1.02
N ILE A 94 8.33 1.35 1.28
CA ILE A 94 8.74 0.41 2.32
C ILE A 94 8.95 -0.93 1.63
N GLY A 95 10.21 -1.29 1.37
CA GLY A 95 10.57 -2.59 0.81
C GLY A 95 10.60 -3.68 1.90
N LEU A 96 10.20 -4.90 1.54
CA LEU A 96 10.05 -6.04 2.44
C LEU A 96 10.96 -7.20 2.01
N TYR A 97 11.95 -7.55 2.83
CA TYR A 97 12.99 -8.51 2.47
C TYR A 97 13.08 -9.66 3.47
N ILE A 98 13.50 -10.82 2.97
CA ILE A 98 13.68 -12.05 3.77
C ILE A 98 15.07 -12.08 4.41
N ASP A 99 16.07 -11.52 3.72
CA ASP A 99 17.47 -11.64 4.09
C ASP A 99 18.18 -10.29 4.32
N ASP A 100 19.38 -10.38 4.92
CA ASP A 100 20.24 -9.25 5.23
C ASP A 100 20.97 -8.69 4.00
N LYS A 101 20.85 -9.36 2.85
CA LYS A 101 21.40 -8.92 1.56
C LYS A 101 20.42 -8.06 0.79
N TYR A 102 19.15 -8.09 1.16
CA TYR A 102 18.06 -7.37 0.49
C TYR A 102 17.86 -7.85 -0.96
N ASP A 103 18.14 -9.13 -1.22
CA ASP A 103 18.01 -9.75 -2.55
C ASP A 103 16.67 -10.50 -2.69
N ASP A 104 16.24 -11.18 -1.62
CA ASP A 104 15.02 -11.98 -1.59
C ASP A 104 13.88 -11.23 -0.88
N LEU A 105 12.68 -11.29 -1.46
CA LEU A 105 11.50 -10.51 -1.05
C LEU A 105 10.41 -11.43 -0.50
N PHE A 106 9.77 -11.04 0.60
CA PHE A 106 8.49 -11.63 1.02
C PHE A 106 7.34 -10.70 0.66
N THR A 107 6.12 -11.24 0.61
CA THR A 107 4.94 -10.45 0.28
C THR A 107 4.00 -10.28 1.46
N LEU A 108 3.45 -9.09 1.60
CA LEU A 108 2.44 -8.75 2.58
C LEU A 108 1.11 -8.45 1.86
N LYS A 109 0.06 -9.14 2.27
CA LYS A 109 -1.31 -8.90 1.82
C LYS A 109 -2.15 -8.37 2.98
N ILE A 110 -2.85 -7.25 2.78
CA ILE A 110 -3.76 -6.68 3.79
C ILE A 110 -5.15 -6.49 3.16
N GLY A 111 -6.13 -7.25 3.65
CA GLY A 111 -7.48 -7.26 3.12
C GLY A 111 -7.56 -7.79 1.68
N ASP A 112 -8.41 -7.15 0.85
CA ASP A 112 -8.75 -7.63 -0.50
C ASP A 112 -7.82 -7.07 -1.59
N CYS A 113 -6.52 -6.92 -1.31
CA CYS A 113 -5.52 -6.57 -2.30
C CYS A 113 -4.68 -7.77 -2.74
N LEU A 114 -3.87 -7.58 -3.78
CA LEU A 114 -2.79 -8.50 -4.13
C LEU A 114 -1.71 -8.51 -3.01
N PRO A 115 -0.99 -9.62 -2.81
CA PRO A 115 0.24 -9.60 -2.02
C PRO A 115 1.28 -8.68 -2.66
N HIS A 116 1.92 -7.84 -1.85
CA HIS A 116 2.94 -6.90 -2.30
C HIS A 116 4.20 -6.98 -1.44
N ASP A 117 5.34 -6.93 -2.11
CA ASP A 117 6.72 -6.81 -1.59
C ASP A 117 7.10 -5.37 -1.19
N GLU A 118 6.29 -4.40 -1.58
CA GLU A 118 6.50 -2.99 -1.28
C GLU A 118 5.17 -2.31 -0.94
N TRP A 119 5.16 -1.60 0.18
CA TRP A 119 4.05 -0.74 0.59
C TRP A 119 4.49 0.71 0.62
N VAL A 120 3.55 1.64 0.46
CA VAL A 120 3.84 3.07 0.41
C VAL A 120 3.12 3.76 1.56
N PHE A 121 3.91 4.35 2.46
CA PHE A 121 3.38 5.34 3.40
C PHE A 121 3.14 6.66 2.65
N LYS A 122 1.87 7.01 2.49
CA LYS A 122 1.42 8.28 1.92
C LYS A 122 1.18 9.28 3.05
N ALA A 123 2.07 10.27 3.15
CA ALA A 123 2.00 11.32 4.14
C ALA A 123 0.83 12.29 3.91
N ASN A 124 0.29 12.35 2.69
CA ASN A 124 -0.82 13.25 2.31
C ASN A 124 -0.58 14.73 2.75
N TRP A 125 0.67 15.19 2.69
CA TRP A 125 1.13 16.44 3.32
C TRP A 125 0.30 17.69 3.00
N ILE A 126 -0.09 17.87 1.74
CA ILE A 126 -0.89 19.02 1.29
C ILE A 126 -2.40 18.86 1.57
N ASP A 127 -2.83 17.64 1.89
CA ASP A 127 -4.20 17.31 2.21
C ASP A 127 -4.41 17.32 3.72
N HIS A 128 -4.88 18.47 4.23
CA HIS A 128 -5.21 18.67 5.64
C HIS A 128 -6.21 17.65 6.20
N THR A 129 -6.99 17.00 5.34
CA THR A 129 -7.95 15.97 5.78
C THR A 129 -7.33 14.57 5.84
N ASN A 130 -6.14 14.37 5.26
CA ASN A 130 -5.45 13.09 5.11
C ASN A 130 -6.25 11.96 4.43
N LEU A 131 -7.45 12.25 3.93
CA LEU A 131 -8.42 11.26 3.48
C LEU A 131 -8.75 11.36 1.99
N ARG A 132 -8.50 12.49 1.31
CA ARG A 132 -8.96 12.70 -0.08
C ARG A 132 -8.41 11.66 -1.02
N ASN A 133 -7.18 11.20 -0.78
CA ASN A 133 -6.54 10.17 -1.58
C ASN A 133 -7.31 8.83 -1.49
N LEU A 134 -7.39 8.24 -0.29
CA LEU A 134 -8.09 6.97 -0.06
C LEU A 134 -9.60 7.07 -0.35
N MET A 135 -10.24 8.18 0.04
CA MET A 135 -11.65 8.43 -0.23
C MET A 135 -11.94 8.41 -1.72
N SER A 136 -11.06 8.98 -2.56
CA SER A 136 -11.26 8.99 -4.00
C SER A 136 -11.15 7.59 -4.62
N TYR A 137 -10.29 6.73 -4.07
CA TYR A 137 -10.23 5.32 -4.47
C TYR A 137 -11.50 4.56 -4.08
N HIS A 138 -12.00 4.74 -2.86
CA HIS A 138 -13.26 4.13 -2.45
C HIS A 138 -14.47 4.66 -3.22
N LEU A 139 -14.50 5.96 -3.52
CA LEU A 139 -15.54 6.54 -4.36
C LEU A 139 -15.51 5.93 -5.77
N TRP A 140 -14.32 5.80 -6.36
CA TRP A 140 -14.14 5.16 -7.66
C TRP A 140 -14.63 3.71 -7.65
N GLU A 141 -14.19 2.92 -6.67
CA GLU A 141 -14.65 1.54 -6.49
C GLU A 141 -16.18 1.45 -6.45
N ARG A 142 -16.83 2.29 -5.64
CA ARG A 142 -18.29 2.30 -5.53
C ARG A 142 -18.98 2.71 -6.84
N MET A 143 -18.43 3.68 -7.57
CA MET A 143 -18.95 4.06 -8.89
C MET A 143 -18.82 2.92 -9.91
N MET A 144 -17.72 2.15 -9.89
CA MET A 144 -17.57 0.99 -10.76
C MET A 144 -18.55 -0.13 -10.37
N ALA A 145 -18.68 -0.39 -9.07
CA ALA A 145 -19.57 -1.43 -8.56
C ALA A 145 -21.06 -1.16 -8.85
N SER A 146 -21.45 0.12 -8.95
CA SER A 146 -22.81 0.54 -9.30
C SER A 146 -23.16 0.42 -10.78
N ARG A 147 -22.21 0.04 -11.66
CA ARG A 147 -22.52 -0.24 -13.08
C ARG A 147 -23.35 -1.52 -13.21
N ASP A 148 -24.26 -1.51 -14.17
CA ASP A 148 -25.06 -2.68 -14.53
C ASP A 148 -24.29 -3.64 -15.43
N GLY A 149 -24.58 -4.93 -15.31
CA GLY A 149 -23.97 -5.98 -16.12
C GLY A 149 -22.53 -6.35 -15.71
N TRP A 150 -21.87 -7.09 -16.59
CA TRP A 150 -20.46 -7.48 -16.49
C TRP A 150 -19.81 -7.28 -17.86
N PRO A 151 -18.55 -6.82 -17.96
CA PRO A 151 -17.62 -6.42 -16.87
C PRO A 151 -17.97 -5.09 -16.18
N LYS A 152 -17.72 -4.99 -14.86
CA LYS A 152 -18.04 -3.77 -14.07
C LYS A 152 -16.85 -2.84 -13.94
N ARG A 153 -15.76 -3.37 -13.38
CA ARG A 153 -14.51 -2.66 -13.18
C ARG A 153 -13.75 -2.63 -14.50
N ASP A 154 -12.98 -1.58 -14.74
CA ASP A 154 -12.17 -1.52 -15.97
C ASP A 154 -11.20 -2.71 -16.07
N ILE A 155 -10.71 -3.19 -14.91
CA ILE A 155 -9.86 -4.37 -14.79
C ILE A 155 -10.57 -5.68 -15.19
N ASP A 156 -11.90 -5.77 -15.07
CA ASP A 156 -12.65 -6.99 -15.38
C ASP A 156 -12.61 -7.31 -16.89
N ASN A 157 -12.37 -6.30 -17.74
CA ASN A 157 -12.13 -6.49 -19.17
C ASN A 157 -10.92 -7.40 -19.46
N TYR A 158 -10.02 -7.59 -18.48
CA TYR A 158 -8.94 -8.54 -18.59
C TYR A 158 -9.45 -9.98 -18.82
N TYR A 159 -10.58 -10.35 -18.19
CA TYR A 159 -11.12 -11.71 -18.17
C TYR A 159 -12.08 -12.03 -19.32
N VAL A 160 -12.51 -11.02 -20.08
CA VAL A 160 -13.46 -11.19 -21.21
C VAL A 160 -12.86 -12.13 -22.25
N GLY A 161 -13.59 -13.22 -22.56
CA GLY A 161 -13.19 -14.20 -23.57
C GLY A 161 -12.07 -15.15 -23.14
N LYS A 162 -11.67 -15.13 -21.87
CA LYS A 162 -10.71 -16.09 -21.29
C LYS A 162 -11.42 -17.31 -20.72
N THR A 163 -10.69 -18.40 -20.57
CA THR A 163 -11.20 -19.68 -20.06
C THR A 163 -10.12 -20.40 -19.25
N GLY A 164 -10.51 -21.28 -18.31
CA GLY A 164 -9.56 -22.12 -17.57
C GLY A 164 -8.85 -21.37 -16.45
N LEU A 165 -7.52 -21.44 -16.37
CA LEU A 165 -6.77 -20.70 -15.34
C LEU A 165 -6.75 -19.19 -15.60
N ASP A 166 -6.88 -18.78 -16.86
CA ASP A 166 -6.76 -17.39 -17.28
C ASP A 166 -8.01 -16.54 -16.97
N GLU A 167 -9.16 -17.17 -16.68
CA GLU A 167 -10.38 -16.50 -16.21
C GLU A 167 -10.44 -16.33 -14.69
N MET A 168 -9.52 -16.95 -13.93
CA MET A 168 -9.52 -16.87 -12.47
C MET A 168 -9.22 -15.44 -12.00
N ASP A 169 -10.00 -14.95 -11.02
CA ASP A 169 -9.78 -13.63 -10.43
C ASP A 169 -8.39 -13.55 -9.80
N THR A 170 -7.62 -12.57 -10.27
CA THR A 170 -6.25 -12.35 -9.82
C THR A 170 -6.20 -11.51 -8.54
N ARG A 171 -7.34 -10.94 -8.11
CA ARG A 171 -7.44 -9.92 -7.05
C ARG A 171 -6.79 -8.58 -7.39
N ALA A 172 -6.46 -8.35 -8.66
CA ALA A 172 -6.08 -7.02 -9.14
C ALA A 172 -7.28 -6.07 -9.00
N THR A 173 -7.06 -4.94 -8.33
CA THR A 173 -8.13 -3.99 -8.02
C THR A 173 -8.25 -2.89 -9.07
N GLY A 174 -7.19 -2.62 -9.83
CA GLY A 174 -7.13 -1.53 -10.80
C GLY A 174 -7.03 -0.15 -10.18
N TYR A 175 -6.76 -0.05 -8.87
CA TYR A 175 -6.50 1.19 -8.16
C TYR A 175 -5.69 0.90 -6.87
N PRO A 176 -4.97 1.87 -6.29
CA PRO A 176 -4.28 1.65 -5.01
C PRO A 176 -5.26 1.42 -3.84
N VAL A 177 -5.18 0.24 -3.21
CA VAL A 177 -5.81 -0.05 -1.92
C VAL A 177 -4.90 0.45 -0.80
N GLY A 178 -5.48 1.07 0.23
CA GLY A 178 -4.73 1.47 1.40
C GLY A 178 -5.60 1.75 2.62
N TYR A 179 -4.95 1.88 3.76
CA TYR A 179 -5.59 1.97 5.07
C TYR A 179 -4.97 3.13 5.87
N PRO A 180 -5.74 3.78 6.77
CA PRO A 180 -5.20 4.77 7.69
C PRO A 180 -4.03 4.19 8.49
N CYS A 181 -2.95 4.95 8.59
CA CYS A 181 -1.71 4.51 9.24
C CYS A 181 -1.09 5.65 10.06
N VAL A 182 -0.54 5.31 11.23
CA VAL A 182 0.38 6.15 11.98
C VAL A 182 1.77 5.57 11.92
N MET A 183 2.75 6.42 11.65
CA MET A 183 4.14 5.98 11.52
C MET A 183 5.03 6.61 12.59
N TYR A 184 5.94 5.81 13.10
CA TYR A 184 7.02 6.19 14.01
C TYR A 184 8.35 5.84 13.36
N ILE A 185 9.34 6.71 13.48
CA ILE A 185 10.71 6.46 13.01
C ILE A 185 11.66 6.66 14.18
N ASN A 186 12.47 5.67 14.50
CA ASN A 186 13.42 5.68 15.62
C ASN A 186 12.74 6.01 16.98
N GLY A 187 11.50 5.57 17.15
CA GLY A 187 10.68 5.83 18.35
C GLY A 187 9.93 7.17 18.33
N ASP A 188 10.30 8.10 17.45
CA ASP A 188 9.65 9.40 17.34
C ASP A 188 8.41 9.35 16.43
N PHE A 189 7.37 10.08 16.80
CA PHE A 189 6.16 10.19 16.00
C PHE A 189 6.46 10.93 14.69
N TYR A 190 6.42 10.21 13.57
CA TYR A 190 6.61 10.79 12.24
C TYR A 190 5.32 11.40 11.68
N GLY A 191 4.19 10.75 11.96
CA GLY A 191 2.87 11.34 11.73
C GLY A 191 1.83 10.39 11.16
N THR A 192 0.64 10.93 10.91
CA THR A 192 -0.49 10.24 10.28
C THR A 192 -0.37 10.19 8.76
N GLY A 193 -0.98 9.18 8.14
CA GLY A 193 -1.04 9.04 6.69
C GLY A 193 -1.87 7.82 6.30
N ALA A 194 -1.54 7.26 5.14
CA ALA A 194 -2.13 6.01 4.67
C ALA A 194 -1.03 5.03 4.26
N LEU A 195 -1.14 3.77 4.67
CA LEU A 195 -0.33 2.68 4.15
C LEU A 195 -1.07 2.09 2.95
N ALA A 196 -0.51 2.19 1.76
CA ALA A 196 -1.19 1.81 0.53
C ALA A 196 -0.26 1.06 -0.42
N ILE A 197 -0.83 0.23 -1.27
CA ILE A 197 -0.10 -0.43 -2.35
C ILE A 197 0.33 0.59 -3.40
N GLY A 198 1.49 0.37 -4.03
CA GLY A 198 1.96 1.20 -5.13
C GLY A 198 1.10 1.09 -6.40
N LYS A 199 1.29 2.01 -7.35
CA LYS A 199 0.75 1.88 -8.72
C LYS A 199 1.61 0.90 -9.53
N LYS A 200 1.59 -0.39 -9.15
CA LYS A 200 2.33 -1.46 -9.82
C LYS A 200 1.48 -2.10 -10.93
N LYS A 201 2.09 -2.55 -12.03
CA LYS A 201 1.41 -3.05 -13.25
C LYS A 201 0.56 -4.29 -12.98
N GLU A 202 1.02 -5.09 -12.05
CA GLU A 202 0.40 -6.33 -11.58
C GLU A 202 -1.01 -6.05 -11.03
N ASN A 203 -1.19 -4.93 -10.31
CA ASN A 203 -2.50 -4.50 -9.82
C ASN A 203 -3.47 -4.02 -10.91
N TYR A 204 -3.00 -3.97 -12.17
CA TYR A 204 -3.81 -3.67 -13.36
C TYR A 204 -3.86 -4.84 -14.34
N ASN A 205 -3.44 -6.04 -13.93
CA ASN A 205 -3.34 -7.23 -14.79
C ASN A 205 -2.59 -6.96 -16.11
N ILE A 206 -1.55 -6.13 -16.05
CA ILE A 206 -0.67 -5.84 -17.18
C ILE A 206 0.64 -6.60 -16.95
N PRO A 207 1.00 -7.56 -17.82
CA PRO A 207 2.23 -8.31 -17.68
C PRO A 207 3.44 -7.41 -17.93
N LYS A 208 4.53 -7.70 -17.22
CA LYS A 208 5.83 -7.08 -17.48
C LYS A 208 6.27 -7.45 -18.90
N ASN A 209 6.67 -6.44 -19.69
CA ASN A 209 7.27 -6.60 -21.03
C ASN A 209 6.35 -7.09 -22.16
N LYS A 210 5.04 -6.80 -22.14
CA LYS A 210 4.18 -7.00 -23.32
C LYS A 210 3.89 -5.67 -24.01
N ALA A 211 4.49 -5.46 -25.18
CA ALA A 211 4.43 -4.19 -25.93
C ALA A 211 3.00 -3.72 -26.25
N GLU A 212 2.07 -4.66 -26.45
CA GLU A 212 0.67 -4.38 -26.79
C GLU A 212 -0.19 -3.96 -25.59
N GLN A 213 0.34 -4.03 -24.37
CA GLN A 213 -0.39 -3.71 -23.15
C GLN A 213 0.30 -2.54 -22.45
N ILE A 214 -0.24 -1.35 -22.68
CA ILE A 214 0.37 -0.09 -22.24
C ILE A 214 -0.45 0.47 -21.08
N MET A 215 0.25 0.81 -20.00
CA MET A 215 -0.30 1.57 -18.88
C MET A 215 -0.02 3.06 -19.12
N ILE A 216 -1.07 3.85 -19.37
CA ILE A 216 -0.92 5.30 -19.48
C ILE A 216 -1.11 5.91 -18.09
N ILE A 217 -0.02 6.46 -17.57
CA ILE A 217 -0.02 7.18 -16.30
C ILE A 217 0.02 8.68 -16.64
N MET A 218 -1.10 9.36 -16.45
CA MET A 218 -1.14 10.83 -16.51
C MET A 218 -0.38 11.35 -15.27
N GLY A 219 0.60 12.25 -15.48
CA GLY A 219 1.54 12.70 -14.45
C GLY A 219 0.92 13.19 -13.14
N ASP A 220 1.69 13.08 -12.04
CA ASP A 220 1.33 13.27 -10.62
C ASP A 220 0.91 14.71 -10.21
N GLY A 221 0.52 15.58 -11.15
CA GLY A 221 0.21 16.99 -10.93
C GLY A 221 -1.14 17.30 -10.25
N SER A 222 -1.93 16.29 -9.91
CA SER A 222 -3.16 16.49 -9.12
C SER A 222 -3.32 15.36 -8.10
N PRO A 223 -3.55 15.68 -6.80
CA PRO A 223 -3.96 14.67 -5.84
C PRO A 223 -5.28 14.07 -6.36
N SER A 224 -5.51 12.78 -6.14
CA SER A 224 -6.79 12.11 -6.39
C SER A 224 -7.27 11.95 -7.84
N ARG A 225 -6.44 11.42 -8.75
CA ARG A 225 -6.97 10.80 -9.98
C ARG A 225 -6.95 9.28 -9.87
N PRO A 226 -8.13 8.63 -9.73
CA PRO A 226 -8.23 7.18 -9.59
C PRO A 226 -8.07 6.42 -10.91
N CYS A 227 -8.15 7.12 -12.05
CA CYS A 227 -8.18 6.50 -13.37
C CYS A 227 -6.78 6.39 -13.97
N THR A 228 -6.26 5.17 -14.04
CA THR A 228 -5.26 4.78 -15.05
C THR A 228 -6.04 4.28 -16.26
N ILE A 229 -5.84 4.90 -17.42
CA ILE A 229 -6.43 4.42 -18.67
C ILE A 229 -5.55 3.27 -19.18
N THR A 230 -6.11 2.07 -19.20
CA THR A 230 -5.51 0.91 -19.87
C THR A 230 -5.97 0.91 -21.32
N LEU A 231 -5.05 1.15 -22.26
CA LEU A 231 -5.33 0.95 -23.67
C LEU A 231 -4.84 -0.45 -24.07
N ARG A 232 -5.78 -1.28 -24.55
CA ARG A 232 -5.46 -2.48 -25.34
C ARG A 232 -5.72 -2.12 -26.79
N LEU A 233 -4.67 -1.96 -27.58
CA LEU A 233 -4.82 -1.66 -29.00
C LEU A 233 -5.33 -2.93 -29.72
N PRO A 234 -6.51 -2.90 -30.38
CA PRO A 234 -6.89 -3.97 -31.27
C PRO A 234 -6.06 -3.82 -32.55
N ILE A 235 -4.94 -4.54 -32.64
CA ILE A 235 -4.22 -4.63 -33.90
C ILE A 235 -4.99 -5.60 -34.81
N ARG A 236 -5.87 -5.07 -35.67
CA ARG A 236 -6.07 -5.67 -37.00
C ARG A 236 -4.89 -5.22 -37.85
N ILE A 237 -3.84 -6.04 -37.93
CA ILE A 237 -2.91 -5.95 -39.05
C ILE A 237 -3.70 -6.44 -40.29
N PRO A 238 -3.75 -5.67 -41.40
CA PRO A 238 -4.32 -6.13 -42.66
C PRO A 238 -3.53 -7.31 -43.25
#